data_AF-A0A1M6LCR0-F1
#
_entry.id   AF-A0A1M6LCR0-F1
#
_cell.length_a   1.000
_cell.length_b   1.000
_cell.length_c   1.000
_cell.angle_alpha   90.00
_cell.angle_beta   90.00
_cell.angle_gamma   90.00
#
_symmetry.space_group_name_H-M   'P 1'
#
loop_
_entity.id
_entity.type
_entity.pdbx_description
1 polymer ?
#
loop_
_entity_poly.entity_id
_entity_poly.type
_entity_poly.pdbx_seq_one_letter_code
_entity_poly.pdbx_strand_id
1 'polypeptide(L)'
;MVNASYNALHGQFRLNGNPYSKDELKEVAYSLVKEGEDFERAIGDFLIDWLNDRPTISVQTSGSTGKPKSIVLQKRHMVNSACATGDFFHLRPGDTALLCLPATYVAGKMMLVRAMVLGLRLDYVSPSSNPLGTNSPFYDFSAMVPLQLKNSLEHLSCIGTLIVGGAPVNPEMLGLVRKKGVSTTIFETYGMTETITHIALKQVHPTAQLPETAFTVLPKVKISTDARGCLVIDAPEIAEGPVVTNDMVRIVSDLEFEWLGRYDNVINSGGVKLFPEQIEAKLGKVIESRFFVAGKKDAGLGQKLILVVEGNPNTDRLIEKIRQLPLLDKFEVPKHVFCVPQFKETASGKVQRSETLASIG
;
A
#
# COMPACT_ATOMS: atom_id res chain seq x y z
N MET A 1 -26.11 0.45 8.37
CA MET A 1 -25.78 0.62 6.94
C MET A 1 -26.48 1.86 6.43
N VAL A 2 -25.74 2.96 6.28
CA VAL A 2 -26.22 4.13 5.54
C VAL A 2 -26.36 3.68 4.08
N ASN A 3 -27.54 3.82 3.48
CA ASN A 3 -27.73 3.56 2.05
C ASN A 3 -27.15 4.76 1.28
N ALA A 4 -25.83 4.91 1.33
CA ALA A 4 -25.13 6.03 0.75
C ALA A 4 -25.14 5.88 -0.78
N SER A 5 -25.63 6.91 -1.46
CA SER A 5 -25.59 6.98 -2.93
C SER A 5 -24.39 7.82 -3.34
N TYR A 6 -23.66 7.39 -4.38
CA TYR A 6 -22.57 8.19 -4.95
C TYR A 6 -23.05 9.52 -5.54
N ASN A 7 -24.36 9.69 -5.74
CA ASN A 7 -24.96 10.95 -6.21
C ASN A 7 -25.17 11.98 -5.08
N ALA A 8 -25.08 11.55 -3.83
CA ALA A 8 -25.31 12.38 -2.65
C ALA A 8 -23.98 12.78 -1.99
N LEU A 9 -23.92 14.03 -1.52
CA LEU A 9 -22.85 14.53 -0.67
C LEU A 9 -23.34 14.56 0.77
N HIS A 10 -22.59 13.97 1.69
CA HIS A 10 -23.00 13.95 3.10
C HIS A 10 -23.01 15.38 3.69
N GLY A 11 -24.08 15.78 4.38
CA GLY A 11 -24.25 17.18 4.84
C GLY A 11 -23.21 17.68 5.86
N GLN A 12 -22.53 16.77 6.55
CA GLN A 12 -21.40 17.08 7.44
C GLN A 12 -20.03 17.14 6.76
N PHE A 13 -19.93 16.76 5.48
CA PHE A 13 -18.68 16.84 4.74
C PHE A 13 -18.13 18.27 4.75
N ARG A 14 -16.83 18.38 4.98
CA ARG A 14 -16.08 19.64 4.84
C ARG A 14 -14.81 19.36 4.04
N LEU A 15 -14.39 20.33 3.23
CA LEU A 15 -13.10 20.31 2.53
C LEU A 15 -12.31 21.55 2.95
N ASN A 16 -11.12 21.37 3.53
CA ASN A 16 -10.30 22.43 4.12
C ASN A 16 -11.11 23.35 5.04
N GLY A 17 -11.90 22.75 5.94
CA GLY A 17 -12.78 23.43 6.88
C GLY A 17 -14.11 23.97 6.32
N ASN A 18 -14.29 24.06 5.00
CA ASN A 18 -15.45 24.70 4.41
C ASN A 18 -16.60 23.71 4.07
N PRO A 19 -17.87 24.06 4.34
CA PRO A 19 -19.02 23.33 3.84
C PRO A 19 -19.25 23.61 2.35
N TYR A 20 -19.73 22.60 1.63
CA TYR A 20 -20.14 22.75 0.23
C TYR A 20 -21.41 21.94 -0.04
N SER A 21 -22.33 22.54 -0.78
CA SER A 21 -23.33 21.81 -1.56
C SER A 21 -22.66 21.10 -2.74
N LYS A 22 -23.41 20.19 -3.42
CA LYS A 22 -22.89 19.49 -4.60
C LYS A 22 -22.45 20.46 -5.71
N ASP A 23 -23.21 21.54 -5.93
CA ASP A 23 -22.92 22.49 -6.99
C ASP A 23 -21.78 23.44 -6.62
N GLU A 24 -21.70 23.91 -5.38
CA GLU A 24 -20.53 24.68 -4.92
C GLU A 24 -19.24 23.85 -4.99
N LEU A 25 -19.30 22.55 -4.66
CA LEU A 25 -18.13 21.68 -4.76
C LEU A 25 -17.68 21.47 -6.23
N LYS A 26 -18.60 21.52 -7.21
CA LYS A 26 -18.22 21.53 -8.63
C LYS A 26 -17.47 22.80 -9.00
N GLU A 27 -17.91 23.96 -8.52
CA GLU A 27 -17.21 25.24 -8.76
C GLU A 27 -15.81 25.22 -8.16
N VAL A 28 -15.66 24.70 -6.93
CA VAL A 28 -14.35 24.47 -6.31
C VAL A 28 -13.50 23.54 -7.17
N ALA A 29 -14.06 22.43 -7.66
CA ALA A 29 -13.34 21.50 -8.51
C ALA A 29 -12.82 22.17 -9.80
N TYR A 30 -13.63 23.02 -10.45
CA TYR A 30 -13.20 23.78 -11.62
C TYR A 30 -12.10 24.80 -11.29
N SER A 31 -12.17 25.47 -10.14
CA SER A 31 -11.12 26.39 -9.67
C SER A 31 -9.81 25.63 -9.44
N LEU A 32 -9.84 24.47 -8.76
CA LEU A 32 -8.64 23.64 -8.52
C LEU A 32 -7.98 23.20 -9.83
N VAL A 33 -8.76 22.83 -10.86
CA VAL A 33 -8.22 22.45 -12.17
C VAL A 33 -7.57 23.63 -12.89
N LYS A 34 -8.16 24.82 -12.82
CA LYS A 34 -7.68 26.00 -13.56
C LYS A 34 -6.51 26.71 -12.87
N GLU A 35 -6.56 26.81 -11.55
CA GLU A 35 -5.73 27.74 -10.76
C GLU A 35 -4.87 27.03 -9.70
N GLY A 36 -5.22 25.79 -9.34
CA GLY A 36 -4.50 25.04 -8.30
C GLY A 36 -3.13 24.54 -8.74
N GLU A 37 -2.31 24.14 -7.77
CA GLU A 37 -1.03 23.45 -8.01
C GLU A 37 -1.24 22.06 -8.66
N ASP A 38 -0.17 21.43 -9.15
CA ASP A 38 -0.26 20.12 -9.84
C ASP A 38 -1.06 19.05 -9.06
N PHE A 39 -0.87 18.99 -7.75
CA PHE A 39 -1.56 18.01 -6.91
C PHE A 39 -3.04 18.39 -6.68
N GLU A 40 -3.35 19.70 -6.64
CA GLU A 40 -4.71 20.22 -6.51
C GLU A 40 -5.50 20.01 -7.79
N ARG A 41 -4.87 20.19 -8.96
CA ARG A 41 -5.47 19.85 -10.26
C ARG A 41 -5.96 18.41 -10.28
N ALA A 42 -5.16 17.47 -9.78
CA ALA A 42 -5.57 16.07 -9.68
C ALA A 42 -6.76 15.84 -8.71
N ILE A 43 -6.90 16.65 -7.67
CA ILE A 43 -8.09 16.66 -6.79
C ILE A 43 -9.29 17.20 -7.57
N GLY A 44 -9.14 18.35 -8.22
CA GLY A 44 -10.18 18.99 -9.02
C GLY A 44 -10.70 18.09 -10.14
N ASP A 45 -9.82 17.48 -10.93
CA ASP A 45 -10.15 16.52 -11.98
C ASP A 45 -10.98 15.36 -11.42
N PHE A 46 -10.55 14.80 -10.28
CA PHE A 46 -11.29 13.72 -9.64
C PHE A 46 -12.67 14.17 -9.13
N LEU A 47 -12.78 15.38 -8.56
CA LEU A 47 -14.07 15.90 -8.07
C LEU A 47 -15.03 16.16 -9.24
N ILE A 48 -14.57 16.68 -10.37
CA ILE A 48 -15.38 16.82 -11.60
C ILE A 48 -15.91 15.44 -12.04
N ASP A 49 -15.04 14.43 -12.06
CA ASP A 49 -15.40 13.06 -12.41
C ASP A 49 -16.38 12.44 -11.40
N TRP A 50 -16.19 12.70 -10.10
CA TRP A 50 -17.03 12.16 -9.04
C TRP A 50 -18.43 12.78 -9.04
N LEU A 51 -18.53 14.09 -9.24
CA LEU A 51 -19.78 14.85 -9.09
C LEU A 51 -20.68 14.81 -10.32
N ASN A 52 -20.19 14.31 -11.45
CA ASN A 52 -21.01 14.06 -12.64
C ASN A 52 -21.89 12.79 -12.47
N ASP A 53 -22.87 12.62 -13.36
CA ASP A 53 -23.84 11.53 -13.27
C ASP A 53 -23.35 10.19 -13.84
N ARG A 54 -22.12 10.13 -14.36
CA ARG A 54 -21.56 8.86 -14.87
C ARG A 54 -21.37 7.88 -13.70
N PRO A 55 -21.77 6.61 -13.84
CA PRO A 55 -21.66 5.65 -12.75
C PRO A 55 -20.23 5.13 -12.53
N THR A 56 -19.28 5.53 -13.38
CA THR A 56 -17.92 4.99 -13.40
C THR A 56 -16.84 6.07 -13.36
N ILE A 57 -15.66 5.71 -12.87
CA ILE A 57 -14.45 6.55 -12.87
C ILE A 57 -13.30 5.78 -13.51
N SER A 58 -12.49 6.46 -14.33
CA SER A 58 -11.27 5.92 -14.89
C SER A 58 -10.10 6.17 -13.94
N VAL A 59 -9.34 5.13 -13.61
CA VAL A 59 -8.13 5.23 -12.77
C VAL A 59 -6.92 4.64 -13.48
N GLN A 60 -5.76 5.24 -13.25
CA GLN A 60 -4.48 4.76 -13.77
C GLN A 60 -3.83 3.83 -12.74
N THR A 61 -3.34 2.69 -13.19
CA THR A 61 -2.46 1.82 -12.39
C THR A 61 -1.03 2.02 -12.83
N SER A 62 -0.08 1.92 -11.89
CA SER A 62 1.34 2.08 -12.21
C SER A 62 1.91 0.98 -13.13
N GLY A 63 1.23 -0.17 -13.25
CA GLY A 63 1.67 -1.30 -14.05
C GLY A 63 3.00 -1.92 -13.59
N SER A 64 3.07 -3.24 -13.40
CA SER A 64 4.36 -3.91 -13.12
C SER A 64 5.35 -3.81 -14.29
N THR A 65 4.85 -3.59 -15.50
CA THR A 65 5.63 -3.46 -16.75
C THR A 65 5.99 -2.01 -17.11
N GLY A 66 5.72 -1.05 -16.22
CA GLY A 66 6.03 0.37 -16.44
C GLY A 66 5.10 1.13 -17.41
N LYS A 67 4.19 0.44 -18.12
CA LYS A 67 3.12 1.07 -18.91
C LYS A 67 1.86 1.19 -18.06
N PRO A 68 1.38 2.41 -17.78
CA PRO A 68 0.14 2.59 -17.03
C PRO A 68 -1.03 1.91 -17.73
N LYS A 69 -1.85 1.17 -16.97
CA LYS A 69 -3.10 0.61 -17.47
C LYS A 69 -4.26 1.38 -16.87
N SER A 70 -5.20 1.79 -17.72
CA SER A 70 -6.46 2.39 -17.27
C SER A 70 -7.44 1.30 -16.85
N ILE A 71 -8.00 1.43 -15.65
CA ILE A 71 -9.07 0.57 -15.13
C ILE A 71 -10.30 1.43 -14.90
N VAL A 72 -11.48 0.90 -15.23
CA VAL A 72 -12.76 1.55 -14.98
C VAL A 72 -13.36 0.99 -13.69
N LEU A 73 -13.63 1.85 -12.72
CA LEU A 73 -14.23 1.49 -11.43
C LEU A 73 -15.68 1.99 -11.38
N GLN A 74 -16.56 1.23 -10.75
CA GLN A 74 -17.92 1.68 -10.46
C GLN A 74 -17.92 2.58 -9.22
N LYS A 75 -18.56 3.75 -9.27
CA LYS A 75 -18.71 4.65 -8.12
C LYS A 75 -19.39 3.96 -6.94
N ARG A 76 -20.38 3.09 -7.22
CA ARG A 76 -21.03 2.25 -6.18
C ARG A 76 -20.02 1.39 -5.41
N HIS A 77 -19.03 0.81 -6.07
CA HIS A 77 -17.99 0.00 -5.43
C HIS A 77 -17.06 0.87 -4.58
N MET A 78 -16.76 2.10 -5.04
CA MET A 78 -16.00 3.06 -4.24
C MET A 78 -16.76 3.50 -2.98
N VAL A 79 -18.07 3.72 -3.08
CA VAL A 79 -18.93 3.99 -1.91
C VAL A 79 -18.90 2.80 -0.94
N ASN A 80 -19.09 1.58 -1.45
CA ASN A 80 -19.05 0.37 -0.62
C ASN A 80 -17.70 0.20 0.09
N SER A 81 -16.59 0.47 -0.60
CA SER A 81 -15.24 0.47 -0.01
C SER A 81 -15.07 1.55 1.07
N ALA A 82 -15.64 2.74 0.87
CA ALA A 82 -15.65 3.80 1.87
C ALA A 82 -16.47 3.42 3.12
N CYS A 83 -17.68 2.87 2.93
CA CYS A 83 -18.52 2.38 4.02
C CYS A 83 -17.83 1.26 4.81
N ALA A 84 -17.22 0.28 4.14
CA ALA A 84 -16.48 -0.79 4.82
C ALA A 84 -15.30 -0.25 5.65
N THR A 85 -14.60 0.78 5.14
CA THR A 85 -13.55 1.48 5.90
C THR A 85 -14.14 2.17 7.13
N GLY A 86 -15.22 2.92 6.96
CA GLY A 86 -15.89 3.67 8.02
C GLY A 86 -16.44 2.75 9.13
N ASP A 87 -17.07 1.64 8.74
CA ASP A 87 -17.60 0.64 9.67
C ASP A 87 -16.49 -0.03 10.48
N PHE A 88 -15.37 -0.41 9.83
CA PHE A 88 -14.24 -1.08 10.48
C PHE A 88 -13.53 -0.16 11.49
N PHE A 89 -13.26 1.09 11.13
CA PHE A 89 -12.58 2.05 12.00
C PHE A 89 -13.53 2.87 12.88
N HIS A 90 -14.83 2.60 12.81
CA HIS A 90 -15.88 3.34 13.51
C HIS A 90 -15.85 4.86 13.26
N LEU A 91 -15.50 5.27 12.03
CA LEU A 91 -15.47 6.67 11.63
C LEU A 91 -16.89 7.26 11.63
N ARG A 92 -17.02 8.47 12.18
CA ARG A 92 -18.29 9.16 12.34
C ARG A 92 -18.33 10.42 11.49
N PRO A 93 -19.53 10.85 11.05
CA PRO A 93 -19.68 12.17 10.47
C PRO A 93 -19.12 13.24 11.41
N GLY A 94 -18.30 14.13 10.87
CA GLY A 94 -17.63 15.20 11.62
C GLY A 94 -16.19 14.89 12.03
N ASP A 95 -15.76 13.62 12.01
CA ASP A 95 -14.37 13.24 12.25
C ASP A 95 -13.43 13.90 11.23
N THR A 96 -12.23 14.29 11.66
CA THR A 96 -11.23 14.96 10.82
C THR A 96 -10.34 13.94 10.12
N ALA A 97 -10.04 14.19 8.84
CA ALA A 97 -9.17 13.34 8.05
C ALA A 97 -8.14 14.14 7.26
N LEU A 98 -6.95 13.56 7.10
CA LEU A 98 -5.85 14.17 6.34
C LEU A 98 -5.61 13.42 5.02
N LEU A 99 -5.76 14.12 3.90
CA LEU A 99 -5.27 13.70 2.58
C LEU A 99 -3.86 14.24 2.35
N CYS A 100 -2.86 13.36 2.51
CA CYS A 100 -1.46 13.65 2.18
C CYS A 100 -0.88 12.73 1.09
N LEU A 101 -1.76 12.01 0.39
CA LEU A 101 -1.44 11.15 -0.74
C LEU A 101 -1.82 11.82 -2.06
N PRO A 102 -1.09 11.58 -3.16
CA PRO A 102 -1.47 12.09 -4.47
C PRO A 102 -2.82 11.55 -4.93
N ALA A 103 -3.75 12.45 -5.25
CA ALA A 103 -5.08 12.12 -5.82
C ALA A 103 -5.02 11.62 -7.27
N THR A 104 -3.84 11.56 -7.88
CA THR A 104 -3.61 10.87 -9.15
C THR A 104 -3.92 9.37 -9.04
N TYR A 105 -3.63 8.76 -7.88
CA TYR A 105 -3.83 7.33 -7.63
C TYR A 105 -5.07 7.06 -6.79
N VAL A 106 -5.57 5.82 -6.87
CA VAL A 106 -6.81 5.40 -6.20
C VAL A 106 -6.78 5.60 -4.67
N ALA A 107 -5.60 5.52 -4.05
CA ALA A 107 -5.44 5.74 -2.61
C ALA A 107 -5.81 7.17 -2.19
N GLY A 108 -5.33 8.19 -2.91
CA GLY A 108 -5.69 9.59 -2.65
C GLY A 108 -7.16 9.89 -3.00
N LYS A 109 -7.63 9.37 -4.15
CA LYS A 109 -9.04 9.46 -4.55
C LYS A 109 -9.99 8.91 -3.50
N MET A 110 -9.65 7.79 -2.88
CA MET A 110 -10.48 7.18 -1.84
C MET A 110 -10.54 7.96 -0.54
N MET A 111 -9.57 8.83 -0.22
CA MET A 111 -9.72 9.75 0.92
C MET A 111 -10.81 10.79 0.65
N LEU A 112 -10.89 11.31 -0.58
CA LEU A 112 -11.97 12.20 -1.01
C LEU A 112 -13.33 11.49 -0.96
N VAL A 113 -13.40 10.26 -1.49
CA VAL A 113 -14.65 9.47 -1.45
C VAL A 113 -15.08 9.17 -0.01
N ARG A 114 -14.17 8.70 0.84
CA ARG A 114 -14.46 8.45 2.27
C ARG A 114 -15.02 9.70 2.94
N ALA A 115 -14.39 10.85 2.71
CA ALA A 115 -14.86 12.10 3.30
C ALA A 115 -16.26 12.49 2.82
N MET A 116 -16.50 12.45 1.50
CA MET A 116 -17.79 12.81 0.90
C MET A 116 -18.92 11.85 1.31
N VAL A 117 -18.63 10.55 1.41
CA VAL A 117 -19.60 9.49 1.73
C VAL A 117 -19.90 9.42 3.22
N LEU A 118 -18.87 9.46 4.06
CA LEU A 118 -18.98 9.30 5.52
C LEU A 118 -19.23 10.63 6.24
N GLY A 119 -19.11 11.76 5.55
CA GLY A 119 -19.27 13.08 6.16
C GLY A 119 -18.08 13.53 7.00
N LEU A 120 -16.87 13.16 6.60
CA LEU A 120 -15.64 13.57 7.28
C LEU A 120 -15.28 15.01 6.93
N ARG A 121 -14.48 15.64 7.78
CA ARG A 121 -13.84 16.92 7.52
C ARG A 121 -12.45 16.67 6.97
N LEU A 122 -12.29 16.78 5.66
CA LEU A 122 -11.04 16.46 4.99
C LEU A 122 -10.21 17.71 4.79
N ASP A 123 -8.99 17.71 5.33
CA ASP A 123 -7.95 18.65 4.94
C ASP A 123 -6.99 17.95 3.98
N TYR A 124 -6.58 18.65 2.93
CA TYR A 124 -5.55 18.16 2.01
C TYR A 124 -4.30 19.01 2.11
N VAL A 125 -3.15 18.37 1.88
CA VAL A 125 -1.84 19.03 1.81
C VAL A 125 -1.10 18.56 0.57
N SER A 126 -0.10 19.34 0.12
CA SER A 126 0.79 18.92 -0.96
C SER A 126 1.44 17.57 -0.62
N PRO A 127 1.31 16.53 -1.46
CA PRO A 127 1.90 15.23 -1.19
C PRO A 127 3.42 15.33 -1.09
N SER A 128 3.96 14.98 0.09
CA SER A 128 5.39 15.01 0.35
C SER A 128 5.82 13.81 1.17
N SER A 129 7.13 13.61 1.29
CA SER A 129 7.69 12.60 2.20
C SER A 129 7.56 12.98 3.67
N ASN A 130 7.18 14.22 4.01
CA ASN A 130 7.03 14.74 5.38
C ASN A 130 5.66 15.43 5.53
N PRO A 131 4.55 14.66 5.58
CA PRO A 131 3.21 15.25 5.55
C PRO A 131 2.77 15.89 6.88
N LEU A 132 3.49 15.62 7.98
CA LEU A 132 3.22 16.16 9.32
C LEU A 132 4.40 17.01 9.80
N GLY A 133 4.10 18.06 10.56
CA GLY A 133 5.07 18.93 11.21
C GLY A 133 4.61 19.36 12.61
N THR A 134 5.41 20.20 13.27
CA THR A 134 5.21 20.61 14.67
C THR A 134 3.83 21.17 14.99
N ASN A 135 3.21 21.87 14.02
CA ASN A 135 1.91 22.53 14.19
C ASN A 135 0.77 21.80 13.47
N SER A 136 0.97 20.54 13.06
CA SER A 136 -0.09 19.75 12.44
C SER A 136 -1.25 19.57 13.44
N PRO A 137 -2.50 19.87 13.04
CA PRO A 137 -3.66 19.61 13.88
C PRO A 137 -3.86 18.11 14.06
N PHE A 138 -4.70 17.76 15.03
CA PHE A 138 -5.10 16.37 15.22
C PHE A 138 -6.12 15.93 14.17
N TYR A 139 -5.89 14.76 13.57
CA TYR A 139 -6.78 14.09 12.63
C TYR A 139 -7.20 12.73 13.18
N ASP A 140 -8.49 12.43 13.16
CA ASP A 140 -9.00 11.11 13.55
C ASP A 140 -8.51 10.01 12.60
N PHE A 141 -8.34 10.32 11.31
CA PHE A 141 -7.99 9.35 10.29
C PHE A 141 -7.02 9.88 9.22
N SER A 142 -6.02 9.08 8.83
CA SER A 142 -5.21 9.36 7.64
C SER A 142 -4.70 8.09 6.96
N ALA A 143 -4.23 8.24 5.73
CA ALA A 143 -3.60 7.20 4.94
C ALA A 143 -2.23 7.66 4.46
N MET A 144 -1.21 6.81 4.58
CA MET A 144 0.17 7.12 4.21
C MET A 144 0.86 5.95 3.48
N VAL A 145 1.96 6.25 2.81
CA VAL A 145 2.95 5.24 2.38
C VAL A 145 4.01 5.00 3.46
N PRO A 146 4.75 3.87 3.46
CA PRO A 146 5.76 3.60 4.49
C PRO A 146 6.81 4.70 4.67
N LEU A 147 7.21 5.38 3.60
CA LEU A 147 8.17 6.50 3.68
C LEU A 147 7.61 7.68 4.49
N GLN A 148 6.32 8.01 4.29
CA GLN A 148 5.65 9.06 5.05
C GLN A 148 5.52 8.68 6.53
N LEU A 149 5.12 7.43 6.82
CA LEU A 149 5.11 6.92 8.20
C LEU A 149 6.49 7.07 8.87
N LYS A 150 7.57 6.65 8.19
CA LYS A 150 8.94 6.73 8.70
C LYS A 150 9.32 8.17 9.06
N ASN A 151 8.98 9.12 8.19
CA ASN A 151 9.36 10.52 8.36
C ASN A 151 8.44 11.27 9.32
N SER A 152 7.24 10.76 9.58
CA SER A 152 6.27 11.36 10.51
C SER A 152 6.38 10.85 11.94
N LEU A 153 7.37 9.98 12.28
CA LEU A 153 7.50 9.34 13.59
C LEU A 153 7.42 10.31 14.79
N GLU A 154 7.95 11.52 14.67
CA GLU A 154 7.92 12.54 15.75
C GLU A 154 6.55 13.21 15.94
N HIS A 155 5.71 13.20 14.91
CA HIS A 155 4.42 13.89 14.88
C HIS A 155 3.24 12.92 14.72
N LEU A 156 3.48 11.61 14.86
CA LEU A 156 2.45 10.58 14.66
C LEU A 156 1.25 10.77 15.58
N SER A 157 1.44 11.27 16.81
CA SER A 157 0.36 11.55 17.77
C SER A 157 -0.67 12.57 17.27
N CYS A 158 -0.40 13.31 16.20
CA CYS A 158 -1.38 14.11 15.48
C CYS A 158 -2.40 13.25 14.71
N ILE A 159 -2.23 11.94 14.61
CA ILE A 159 -3.15 11.01 13.94
C ILE A 159 -3.71 10.02 14.96
N GLY A 160 -5.03 9.88 15.01
CA GLY A 160 -5.73 8.85 15.77
C GLY A 160 -5.56 7.46 15.16
N THR A 161 -6.08 7.27 13.94
CA THR A 161 -5.96 6.02 13.17
C THR A 161 -5.23 6.26 11.86
N LEU A 162 -4.17 5.48 11.62
CA LEU A 162 -3.36 5.55 10.41
C LEU A 162 -3.42 4.22 9.65
N ILE A 163 -3.83 4.26 8.39
CA ILE A 163 -3.63 3.15 7.46
C ILE A 163 -2.38 3.37 6.61
N VAL A 164 -1.59 2.33 6.43
CA VAL A 164 -0.36 2.36 5.66
C VAL A 164 -0.46 1.35 4.52
N GLY A 165 -0.17 1.78 3.30
CA GLY A 165 -0.32 0.94 2.10
C GLY A 165 0.66 1.27 0.99
N GLY A 166 0.52 0.56 -0.12
CA GLY A 166 1.32 0.77 -1.33
C GLY A 166 2.69 0.06 -1.34
N ALA A 167 3.19 -0.36 -0.18
CA ALA A 167 4.33 -1.26 -0.04
C ALA A 167 4.32 -1.92 1.36
N PRO A 168 4.98 -3.08 1.54
CA PRO A 168 5.12 -3.70 2.85
C PRO A 168 5.78 -2.78 3.88
N VAL A 169 5.30 -2.79 5.12
CA VAL A 169 5.88 -2.00 6.21
C VAL A 169 7.12 -2.72 6.79
N ASN A 170 8.24 -2.01 6.88
CA ASN A 170 9.49 -2.58 7.41
C ASN A 170 9.36 -2.87 8.93
N PRO A 171 9.68 -4.10 9.39
CA PRO A 171 9.67 -4.46 10.82
C PRO A 171 10.49 -3.54 11.74
N GLU A 172 11.59 -2.98 11.25
CA GLU A 172 12.43 -2.03 11.99
C GLU A 172 11.67 -0.73 12.28
N MET A 173 10.94 -0.22 11.29
CA MET A 173 10.10 0.97 11.42
C MET A 173 9.01 0.76 12.47
N LEU A 174 8.37 -0.42 12.47
CA LEU A 174 7.40 -0.78 13.51
C LEU A 174 8.05 -0.87 14.91
N GLY A 175 9.31 -1.31 14.97
CA GLY A 175 10.11 -1.26 16.19
C GLY A 175 10.32 0.17 16.71
N LEU A 176 10.55 1.14 15.82
CA LEU A 176 10.67 2.54 16.18
C LEU A 176 9.34 3.14 16.66
N VAL A 177 8.23 2.85 15.96
CA VAL A 177 6.88 3.27 16.39
C VAL A 177 6.58 2.79 17.81
N ARG A 178 6.80 1.49 18.07
CA ARG A 178 6.56 0.90 19.40
C ARG A 178 7.43 1.53 20.48
N LYS A 179 8.72 1.74 20.20
CA LYS A 179 9.67 2.38 21.14
C LYS A 179 9.26 3.81 21.51
N LYS A 180 8.63 4.54 20.58
CA LYS A 180 8.14 5.90 20.85
C LYS A 180 6.88 5.94 21.71
N GLY A 181 6.12 4.84 21.80
CA GLY A 181 4.89 4.79 22.59
C GLY A 181 3.81 5.78 22.13
N VAL A 182 3.72 6.03 20.81
CA VAL A 182 2.70 6.93 20.25
C VAL A 182 1.29 6.39 20.46
N SER A 183 0.31 7.26 20.64
CA SER A 183 -1.11 6.90 20.85
C SER A 183 -1.83 6.48 19.56
N THR A 184 -1.26 6.79 18.40
CA THR A 184 -1.81 6.44 17.08
C THR A 184 -2.05 4.95 16.98
N THR A 185 -3.16 4.52 16.40
CA THR A 185 -3.36 3.12 16.01
C THR A 185 -2.96 2.96 14.55
N ILE A 186 -2.10 1.99 14.24
CA ILE A 186 -1.55 1.83 12.89
C ILE A 186 -1.95 0.47 12.32
N PHE A 187 -2.46 0.50 11.08
CA PHE A 187 -2.80 -0.70 10.33
C PHE A 187 -2.01 -0.73 9.00
N GLU A 188 -1.44 -1.88 8.70
CA GLU A 188 -0.99 -2.18 7.34
C GLU A 188 -2.18 -2.66 6.51
N THR A 189 -2.28 -2.19 5.26
CA THR A 189 -3.37 -2.54 4.35
C THR A 189 -2.89 -3.50 3.26
N TYR A 190 -3.71 -4.49 2.94
CA TYR A 190 -3.58 -5.30 1.74
C TYR A 190 -4.71 -4.96 0.76
N GLY A 191 -4.33 -4.63 -0.48
CA GLY A 191 -5.26 -4.19 -1.50
C GLY A 191 -4.59 -3.85 -2.82
N MET A 192 -5.41 -3.66 -3.85
CA MET A 192 -4.99 -3.32 -5.21
C MET A 192 -6.04 -2.43 -5.89
N THR A 193 -5.77 -2.01 -7.13
CA THR A 193 -6.70 -1.11 -7.82
C THR A 193 -7.97 -1.84 -8.25
N GLU A 194 -7.84 -3.12 -8.58
CA GLU A 194 -8.90 -4.05 -8.95
C GLU A 194 -9.89 -4.28 -7.79
N THR A 195 -9.45 -4.07 -6.55
CA THR A 195 -10.28 -4.11 -5.34
C THR A 195 -10.59 -2.71 -4.79
N ILE A 196 -10.48 -1.67 -5.63
CA ILE A 196 -10.57 -0.25 -5.28
C ILE A 196 -9.40 0.18 -4.38
N THR A 197 -9.36 -0.28 -3.13
CA THR A 197 -8.24 -0.10 -2.20
C THR A 197 -8.04 -1.37 -1.38
N HIS A 198 -8.13 -1.30 -0.05
CA HIS A 198 -7.85 -2.40 0.85
C HIS A 198 -9.05 -3.32 1.01
N ILE A 199 -8.76 -4.62 1.11
CA ILE A 199 -9.73 -5.66 1.44
C ILE A 199 -9.38 -6.38 2.74
N ALA A 200 -8.17 -6.17 3.24
CA ALA A 200 -7.72 -6.73 4.51
C ALA A 200 -6.74 -5.77 5.20
N LEU A 201 -6.70 -5.90 6.51
CA LEU A 201 -5.97 -5.03 7.43
C LEU A 201 -5.19 -5.88 8.42
N LYS A 202 -4.06 -5.36 8.87
CA LYS A 202 -3.23 -5.99 9.90
C LYS A 202 -2.82 -4.93 10.89
N GLN A 203 -3.15 -5.10 12.17
CA GLN A 203 -2.85 -4.09 13.17
C GLN A 203 -1.39 -4.20 13.61
N VAL A 204 -0.60 -3.18 13.29
CA VAL A 204 0.86 -3.21 13.53
C VAL A 204 1.27 -2.46 14.79
N HIS A 205 0.36 -1.68 15.39
CA HIS A 205 0.53 -0.97 16.66
C HIS A 205 -0.86 -0.56 17.23
N PRO A 206 -1.12 -0.67 18.55
CA PRO A 206 -0.20 -0.95 19.66
C PRO A 206 -0.07 -2.43 20.08
N THR A 207 -0.45 -3.39 19.23
CA THR A 207 -0.46 -4.84 19.55
C THR A 207 0.82 -5.30 20.28
N ALA A 208 0.66 -5.72 21.54
CA ALA A 208 1.75 -5.93 22.50
C ALA A 208 2.43 -7.31 22.41
N GLN A 209 1.84 -8.27 21.68
CA GLN A 209 2.23 -9.69 21.74
C GLN A 209 2.47 -10.25 20.33
N LEU A 210 3.75 -10.21 19.91
CA LEU A 210 4.34 -10.90 18.74
C LEU A 210 3.77 -10.47 17.36
N PRO A 211 4.52 -10.62 16.25
CA PRO A 211 4.09 -10.05 15.00
C PRO A 211 2.85 -10.79 14.51
N GLU A 212 1.70 -10.14 14.58
CA GLU A 212 0.56 -10.50 13.75
C GLU A 212 1.06 -10.42 12.30
N THR A 213 1.23 -11.58 11.68
CA THR A 213 1.70 -11.72 10.29
C THR A 213 0.52 -11.79 9.33
N ALA A 214 -0.64 -12.20 9.82
CA ALA A 214 -1.86 -12.37 9.05
C ALA A 214 -2.57 -11.04 8.86
N PHE A 215 -3.15 -10.86 7.67
CA PHE A 215 -4.14 -9.84 7.40
C PHE A 215 -5.52 -10.41 7.65
N THR A 216 -6.38 -9.66 8.33
CA THR A 216 -7.80 -9.95 8.53
C THR A 216 -8.62 -9.23 7.47
N VAL A 217 -9.49 -9.95 6.77
CA VAL A 217 -10.33 -9.38 5.71
C VAL A 217 -11.46 -8.52 6.27
N LEU A 218 -11.87 -7.52 5.49
CA LEU A 218 -13.05 -6.71 5.78
C LEU A 218 -14.33 -7.56 5.72
N PRO A 219 -15.42 -7.14 6.41
CA PRO A 219 -16.69 -7.85 6.34
C PRO A 219 -17.16 -8.10 4.91
N LYS A 220 -17.79 -9.26 4.68
CA LYS A 220 -18.30 -9.72 3.37
C LYS A 220 -17.24 -10.03 2.30
N VAL A 221 -15.96 -9.92 2.62
CA VAL A 221 -14.89 -10.43 1.76
C VAL A 221 -14.66 -11.90 2.09
N LYS A 222 -14.58 -12.76 1.08
CA LYS A 222 -14.18 -14.16 1.19
C LYS A 222 -12.86 -14.36 0.48
N ILE A 223 -12.03 -15.25 1.02
CA ILE A 223 -10.71 -15.55 0.49
C ILE A 223 -10.54 -17.05 0.27
N SER A 224 -9.78 -17.40 -0.75
CA SER A 224 -9.35 -18.76 -1.05
C SER A 224 -8.03 -18.73 -1.82
N THR A 225 -7.54 -19.88 -2.28
CA THR A 225 -6.37 -19.95 -3.15
C THR A 225 -6.66 -20.69 -4.44
N ASP A 226 -6.01 -20.29 -5.53
CA ASP A 226 -5.97 -21.07 -6.75
C ASP A 226 -4.97 -22.25 -6.65
N ALA A 227 -4.81 -23.01 -7.75
CA ALA A 227 -3.89 -24.15 -7.81
C ALA A 227 -2.40 -23.79 -7.62
N ARG A 228 -2.03 -22.51 -7.75
CA ARG A 228 -0.67 -22.01 -7.53
C ARG A 228 -0.41 -21.66 -6.07
N GLY A 229 -1.46 -21.60 -5.24
CA GLY A 229 -1.42 -21.04 -3.89
C GLY A 229 -1.52 -19.50 -3.89
N CYS A 230 -2.00 -18.90 -4.99
CA CYS A 230 -2.22 -17.46 -5.06
C CYS A 230 -3.59 -17.09 -4.50
N LEU A 231 -3.68 -15.95 -3.83
CA LEU A 231 -4.92 -15.45 -3.22
C LEU A 231 -5.98 -15.21 -4.29
N VAL A 232 -7.18 -15.72 -4.04
CA VAL A 232 -8.41 -15.43 -4.78
C VAL A 232 -9.36 -14.70 -3.83
N ILE A 233 -9.80 -13.51 -4.25
CA ILE A 233 -10.61 -12.61 -3.44
C ILE A 233 -12.01 -12.55 -4.03
N ASP A 234 -13.02 -12.97 -3.28
CA ASP A 234 -14.43 -12.79 -3.62
C ASP A 234 -15.01 -11.66 -2.76
N ALA A 235 -15.25 -10.52 -3.40
CA ALA A 235 -15.70 -9.29 -2.75
C ALA A 235 -16.79 -8.59 -3.60
N PRO A 236 -18.02 -9.15 -3.63
CA PRO A 236 -19.06 -8.77 -4.60
C PRO A 236 -19.57 -7.33 -4.43
N GLU A 237 -19.33 -6.72 -3.27
CA GLU A 237 -19.68 -5.32 -3.02
C GLU A 237 -18.73 -4.33 -3.70
N ILE A 238 -17.52 -4.78 -4.10
CA ILE A 238 -16.47 -3.90 -4.64
C ILE A 238 -15.88 -4.39 -5.97
N ALA A 239 -16.21 -5.61 -6.41
CA ALA A 239 -15.77 -6.21 -7.66
C ALA A 239 -16.91 -7.02 -8.30
N GLU A 240 -16.98 -7.04 -9.65
CA GLU A 240 -18.03 -7.77 -10.41
C GLU A 240 -17.84 -9.30 -10.36
N GLY A 241 -16.72 -9.79 -9.86
CA GLY A 241 -16.42 -11.21 -9.73
C GLY A 241 -15.12 -11.44 -8.96
N PRO A 242 -14.72 -12.72 -8.80
CA PRO A 242 -13.50 -13.06 -8.07
C PRO A 242 -12.25 -12.44 -8.69
N VAL A 243 -11.42 -11.81 -7.86
CA VAL A 243 -10.12 -11.26 -8.25
C VAL A 243 -9.05 -12.30 -7.96
N VAL A 244 -8.50 -12.89 -9.03
CA VAL A 244 -7.37 -13.83 -8.94
C VAL A 244 -6.07 -13.03 -8.95
N THR A 245 -5.29 -13.14 -7.88
CA THR A 245 -4.05 -12.40 -7.73
C THR A 245 -2.83 -13.21 -8.22
N ASN A 246 -1.67 -12.57 -8.21
CA ASN A 246 -0.36 -13.24 -8.30
C ASN A 246 0.37 -13.18 -6.95
N ASP A 247 -0.37 -13.04 -5.85
CA ASP A 247 0.17 -12.98 -4.50
C ASP A 247 0.01 -14.35 -3.84
N MET A 248 1.13 -15.01 -3.56
CA MET A 248 1.12 -16.26 -2.81
C MET A 248 0.80 -15.99 -1.35
N VAL A 249 -0.10 -16.81 -0.79
CA VAL A 249 -0.56 -16.66 0.59
C VAL A 249 -0.64 -18.00 1.31
N ARG A 250 -0.61 -17.95 2.64
CA ARG A 250 -1.07 -19.04 3.50
C ARG A 250 -2.38 -18.63 4.14
N ILE A 251 -3.46 -19.35 3.87
CA ILE A 251 -4.75 -19.15 4.56
C ILE A 251 -4.60 -19.65 6.00
N VAL A 252 -4.92 -18.78 6.96
CA VAL A 252 -4.86 -19.06 8.41
C VAL A 252 -6.25 -19.44 8.92
N SER A 253 -7.27 -18.75 8.44
CA SER A 253 -8.68 -19.01 8.70
C SER A 253 -9.53 -18.50 7.52
N ASP A 254 -10.85 -18.68 7.58
CA ASP A 254 -11.77 -18.16 6.55
C ASP A 254 -11.70 -16.63 6.38
N LEU A 255 -11.13 -15.92 7.37
CA LEU A 255 -11.01 -14.46 7.39
C LEU A 255 -9.58 -13.95 7.40
N GLU A 256 -8.58 -14.84 7.47
CA GLU A 256 -7.19 -14.43 7.70
C GLU A 256 -6.21 -15.14 6.77
N PHE A 257 -5.22 -14.40 6.29
CA PHE A 257 -4.15 -14.95 5.48
C PHE A 257 -2.82 -14.26 5.74
N GLU A 258 -1.73 -15.00 5.58
CA GLU A 258 -0.39 -14.46 5.57
C GLU A 258 0.09 -14.28 4.12
N TRP A 259 0.55 -13.07 3.80
CA TRP A 259 1.15 -12.79 2.51
C TRP A 259 2.59 -13.32 2.46
N LEU A 260 2.89 -14.19 1.48
CA LEU A 260 4.19 -14.82 1.36
C LEU A 260 5.11 -14.09 0.37
N GLY A 261 4.55 -13.53 -0.70
CA GLY A 261 5.33 -12.89 -1.76
C GLY A 261 4.62 -12.94 -3.11
N ARG A 262 5.25 -12.40 -4.14
CA ARG A 262 4.73 -12.50 -5.51
C ARG A 262 5.08 -13.84 -6.11
N TYR A 263 4.10 -14.51 -6.71
CA TYR A 263 4.30 -15.75 -7.45
C TYR A 263 5.37 -15.60 -8.54
N ASP A 264 5.35 -14.46 -9.24
CA ASP A 264 6.29 -14.14 -10.32
C ASP A 264 7.77 -14.07 -9.85
N ASN A 265 7.99 -13.88 -8.54
CA ASN A 265 9.32 -13.76 -7.95
C ASN A 265 9.82 -15.07 -7.30
N VAL A 266 8.96 -16.09 -7.13
CA VAL A 266 9.31 -17.31 -6.38
C VAL A 266 10.53 -18.01 -7.00
N ILE A 267 11.48 -18.39 -6.15
CA ILE A 267 12.70 -19.09 -6.55
C ILE A 267 12.58 -20.55 -6.11
N ASN A 268 12.73 -21.49 -7.05
CA ASN A 268 12.74 -22.92 -6.76
C ASN A 268 14.20 -23.41 -6.68
N SER A 269 14.71 -23.55 -5.46
CA SER A 269 16.11 -23.94 -5.20
C SER A 269 16.19 -25.31 -4.55
N GLY A 270 16.56 -26.33 -5.33
CA GLY A 270 16.71 -27.70 -4.84
C GLY A 270 15.39 -28.30 -4.32
N GLY A 271 14.26 -27.93 -4.93
CA GLY A 271 12.91 -28.32 -4.50
C GLY A 271 12.32 -27.46 -3.37
N VAL A 272 13.08 -26.52 -2.83
CA VAL A 272 12.59 -25.57 -1.81
C VAL A 272 12.10 -24.28 -2.48
N LYS A 273 10.88 -23.85 -2.14
CA LYS A 273 10.34 -22.56 -2.55
C LYS A 273 10.89 -21.46 -1.64
N LEU A 274 11.60 -20.52 -2.23
CA LEU A 274 12.13 -19.35 -1.56
C LEU A 274 11.33 -18.12 -2.01
N PHE A 275 10.93 -17.30 -1.05
CA PHE A 275 10.13 -16.09 -1.27
C PHE A 275 11.02 -14.86 -1.15
N PRO A 276 11.38 -14.18 -2.27
CA PRO A 276 12.32 -13.07 -2.23
C PRO A 276 11.94 -11.98 -1.25
N GLU A 277 10.66 -11.63 -1.15
CA GLU A 277 10.21 -10.52 -0.31
C GLU A 277 10.39 -10.82 1.20
N GLN A 278 10.23 -12.09 1.62
CA GLN A 278 10.53 -12.50 2.99
C GLN A 278 12.03 -12.49 3.27
N ILE A 279 12.83 -12.98 2.32
CA ILE A 279 14.29 -13.02 2.44
C ILE A 279 14.83 -11.59 2.48
N GLU A 280 14.36 -10.71 1.61
CA GLU A 280 14.74 -9.29 1.57
C GLU A 280 14.39 -8.58 2.88
N ALA A 281 13.24 -8.85 3.49
CA ALA A 281 12.91 -8.30 4.81
C ALA A 281 13.89 -8.74 5.91
N LYS A 282 14.44 -9.95 5.83
CA LYS A 282 15.49 -10.42 6.75
C LYS A 282 16.84 -9.76 6.47
N LEU A 283 17.22 -9.69 5.19
CA LEU A 283 18.50 -9.13 4.74
C LEU A 283 18.58 -7.60 4.96
N GLY A 284 17.47 -6.88 4.88
CA GLY A 284 17.42 -5.43 5.06
C GLY A 284 17.90 -4.95 6.44
N LYS A 285 18.06 -5.87 7.41
CA LYS A 285 18.65 -5.58 8.73
C LYS A 285 20.16 -5.36 8.70
N VAL A 286 20.85 -5.82 7.65
CA VAL A 286 22.33 -5.77 7.55
C VAL A 286 22.81 -5.15 6.24
N ILE A 287 21.92 -4.95 5.26
CA ILE A 287 22.21 -4.33 3.97
C ILE A 287 21.59 -2.94 3.94
N GLU A 288 22.43 -1.92 3.88
CA GLU A 288 22.01 -0.50 3.83
C GLU A 288 21.73 -0.02 2.40
N SER A 289 22.48 -0.53 1.43
CA SER A 289 22.31 -0.22 0.00
C SER A 289 21.02 -0.82 -0.56
N ARG A 290 20.52 -0.30 -1.68
CA ARG A 290 19.39 -0.92 -2.38
C ARG A 290 19.80 -2.30 -2.88
N PHE A 291 18.95 -3.30 -2.66
CA PHE A 291 19.21 -4.68 -3.05
C PHE A 291 17.93 -5.43 -3.38
N PHE A 292 18.06 -6.55 -4.09
CA PHE A 292 17.01 -7.56 -4.21
C PHE A 292 17.63 -8.96 -4.32
N VAL A 293 16.83 -9.99 -4.05
CA VAL A 293 17.24 -11.38 -4.30
C VAL A 293 16.51 -11.95 -5.51
N ALA A 294 17.17 -12.87 -6.20
CA ALA A 294 16.65 -13.50 -7.40
C ALA A 294 17.15 -14.93 -7.56
N GLY A 295 16.46 -15.70 -8.41
CA GLY A 295 16.87 -17.04 -8.80
C GLY A 295 17.70 -17.00 -10.08
N LYS A 296 18.93 -17.50 -10.05
CA LYS A 296 19.76 -17.72 -11.25
C LYS A 296 19.81 -19.21 -11.57
N LYS A 297 19.73 -19.59 -12.86
CA LYS A 297 19.81 -21.00 -13.27
C LYS A 297 21.05 -21.67 -12.68
N ASP A 298 20.88 -22.89 -12.18
CA ASP A 298 21.92 -23.70 -11.57
C ASP A 298 21.72 -25.17 -11.91
N ALA A 299 22.80 -25.88 -12.27
CA ALA A 299 22.72 -27.26 -12.74
C ALA A 299 22.28 -28.25 -11.66
N GLY A 300 22.59 -28.00 -10.38
CA GLY A 300 22.25 -28.89 -9.28
C GLY A 300 20.94 -28.51 -8.57
N LEU A 301 20.65 -27.21 -8.48
CA LEU A 301 19.51 -26.70 -7.71
C LEU A 301 18.31 -26.32 -8.59
N GLY A 302 18.43 -26.34 -9.91
CA GLY A 302 17.48 -25.71 -10.84
C GLY A 302 17.64 -24.20 -10.83
N GLN A 303 17.39 -23.55 -9.69
CA GLN A 303 17.78 -22.16 -9.43
C GLN A 303 18.58 -22.06 -8.14
N LYS A 304 19.62 -21.22 -8.13
CA LYS A 304 20.29 -20.78 -6.90
C LYS A 304 19.85 -19.38 -6.54
N LEU A 305 19.68 -19.13 -5.25
CA LEU A 305 19.46 -17.79 -4.72
C LEU A 305 20.72 -16.93 -4.91
N ILE A 306 20.57 -15.77 -5.52
CA ILE A 306 21.59 -14.74 -5.65
C ILE A 306 21.12 -13.44 -5.00
N LEU A 307 22.07 -12.64 -4.55
CA LEU A 307 21.85 -11.29 -4.06
C LEU A 307 22.38 -10.30 -5.10
N VAL A 308 21.58 -9.29 -5.44
CA VAL A 308 22.01 -8.19 -6.31
C VAL A 308 21.97 -6.91 -5.49
N VAL A 309 23.09 -6.21 -5.40
CA VAL A 309 23.25 -4.99 -4.62
C VAL A 309 23.65 -3.85 -5.54
N GLU A 310 23.06 -2.68 -5.32
CA GLU A 310 23.44 -1.46 -6.01
C GLU A 310 24.68 -0.82 -5.36
N GLY A 311 25.60 -0.33 -6.19
CA GLY A 311 26.88 0.22 -5.78
C GLY A 311 27.98 -0.84 -5.70
N ASN A 312 29.04 -0.54 -4.94
CA ASN A 312 30.22 -1.40 -4.80
C ASN A 312 30.52 -1.74 -3.32
N PRO A 313 29.61 -2.42 -2.61
CA PRO A 313 29.88 -2.85 -1.25
C PRO A 313 30.99 -3.91 -1.21
N ASN A 314 31.67 -4.03 -0.06
CA ASN A 314 32.56 -5.18 0.18
C ASN A 314 31.71 -6.45 0.33
N THR A 315 31.71 -7.28 -0.71
CA THR A 315 30.86 -8.48 -0.82
C THR A 315 31.20 -9.55 0.20
N ASP A 316 32.48 -9.73 0.55
CA ASP A 316 32.91 -10.76 1.50
C ASP A 316 32.39 -10.44 2.90
N ARG A 317 32.59 -9.19 3.34
CA ARG A 317 32.06 -8.69 4.61
C ARG A 317 30.52 -8.74 4.63
N LEU A 318 29.87 -8.51 3.50
CA LEU A 318 28.42 -8.58 3.38
C LEU A 318 27.91 -10.01 3.58
N ILE A 319 28.52 -11.00 2.90
CA ILE A 319 28.19 -12.41 3.04
C ILE A 319 28.41 -12.88 4.48
N GLU A 320 29.49 -12.47 5.14
CA GLU A 320 29.74 -12.79 6.55
C GLU A 320 28.63 -12.28 7.46
N LYS A 321 28.24 -11.01 7.31
CA LYS A 321 27.11 -10.43 8.06
C LYS A 321 25.80 -11.18 7.82
N ILE A 322 25.53 -11.55 6.56
CA ILE A 322 24.32 -12.30 6.19
C ILE A 322 24.29 -13.68 6.85
N ARG A 323 25.42 -14.39 6.86
CA ARG A 323 25.54 -15.72 7.50
C ARG A 323 25.35 -15.68 9.02
N GLN A 324 25.60 -14.53 9.64
CA GLN A 324 25.41 -14.33 11.08
C GLN A 324 23.97 -13.95 11.46
N LEU A 325 23.06 -13.81 10.48
CA LEU A 325 21.65 -13.52 10.78
C LEU A 325 20.97 -14.73 11.44
N PRO A 326 20.41 -14.60 12.65
CA PRO A 326 19.90 -15.73 13.43
C PRO A 326 18.62 -16.38 12.88
N LEU A 327 17.93 -15.74 11.94
CA LEU A 327 16.63 -16.19 11.39
C LEU A 327 16.69 -16.55 9.90
N LEU A 328 17.91 -16.69 9.35
CA LEU A 328 18.11 -17.02 7.94
C LEU A 328 18.30 -18.53 7.78
N ASP A 329 17.43 -19.18 7.02
CA ASP A 329 17.58 -20.60 6.70
C ASP A 329 18.79 -20.82 5.78
N LYS A 330 19.42 -22.01 5.84
CA LYS A 330 20.58 -22.37 5.00
C LYS A 330 20.33 -22.21 3.49
N PHE A 331 19.08 -22.37 3.04
CA PHE A 331 18.67 -22.18 1.65
C PHE A 331 18.44 -20.70 1.31
N GLU A 332 18.19 -19.86 2.31
CA GLU A 332 18.02 -18.41 2.17
C GLU A 332 19.36 -17.64 2.17
N VAL A 333 20.49 -18.32 2.40
CA VAL A 333 21.82 -17.71 2.25
C VAL A 333 22.16 -17.59 0.75
N PRO A 334 22.34 -16.37 0.21
CA PRO A 334 22.70 -16.18 -1.20
C PRO A 334 24.00 -16.91 -1.56
N LYS A 335 23.98 -17.63 -2.70
CA LYS A 335 25.14 -18.38 -3.19
C LYS A 335 26.15 -17.50 -3.92
N HIS A 336 25.73 -16.31 -4.35
CA HIS A 336 26.58 -15.32 -5.01
C HIS A 336 26.02 -13.92 -4.78
N VAL A 337 26.90 -12.92 -4.74
CA VAL A 337 26.56 -11.49 -4.67
C VAL A 337 27.00 -10.81 -5.96
N PHE A 338 26.08 -10.13 -6.63
CA PHE A 338 26.37 -9.30 -7.79
C PHE A 338 26.23 -7.83 -7.42
N CYS A 339 27.19 -7.02 -7.83
CA CYS A 339 27.17 -5.58 -7.66
C CYS A 339 26.86 -4.93 -9.01
N VAL A 340 25.93 -3.98 -9.04
CA VAL A 340 25.63 -3.16 -10.22
C VAL A 340 25.75 -1.69 -9.87
N PRO A 341 26.26 -0.83 -10.77
CA PRO A 341 26.40 0.60 -10.46
C PRO A 341 25.06 1.25 -10.14
N GLN A 342 24.02 0.89 -10.88
CA GLN A 342 22.67 1.39 -10.71
C GLN A 342 21.64 0.36 -11.20
N PHE A 343 20.51 0.24 -10.53
CA PHE A 343 19.37 -0.56 -10.96
C PHE A 343 18.66 0.02 -12.17
N LYS A 344 18.11 -0.87 -13.01
CA LYS A 344 17.14 -0.48 -14.02
C LYS A 344 15.81 -0.18 -13.34
N GLU A 345 15.20 0.95 -13.68
CA GLU A 345 13.98 1.43 -13.03
C GLU A 345 12.95 1.88 -14.05
N THR A 346 11.67 1.69 -13.70
CA THR A 346 10.56 2.33 -14.41
C THR A 346 10.59 3.85 -14.22
N ALA A 347 9.82 4.60 -15.02
CA ALA A 347 9.60 6.04 -14.81
C ALA A 347 9.06 6.39 -13.41
N SER A 348 8.47 5.42 -12.70
CA SER A 348 8.00 5.56 -11.31
C SER A 348 9.05 5.24 -10.23
N GLY A 349 10.31 4.97 -10.62
CA GLY A 349 11.40 4.61 -9.71
C GLY A 349 11.37 3.17 -9.20
N LYS A 350 10.43 2.33 -9.67
CA LYS A 350 10.39 0.90 -9.31
C LYS A 350 11.50 0.13 -10.00
N VAL A 351 12.25 -0.65 -9.23
CA VAL A 351 13.31 -1.55 -9.71
C VAL A 351 12.73 -2.62 -10.66
N GLN A 352 13.27 -2.69 -11.87
CA GLN A 352 12.98 -3.72 -12.86
C GLN A 352 13.96 -4.88 -12.67
N ARG A 353 13.60 -5.83 -11.80
CA ARG A 353 14.45 -6.98 -11.44
C ARG A 353 14.94 -7.74 -12.67
N SER A 354 14.05 -8.12 -13.59
CA SER A 354 14.39 -8.89 -14.79
C SER A 354 15.37 -8.15 -15.71
N GLU A 355 15.18 -6.84 -15.92
CA GLU A 355 16.09 -6.04 -16.75
C GLU A 355 17.45 -5.84 -16.08
N THR A 356 17.46 -5.63 -14.76
CA THR A 356 18.71 -5.55 -13.99
C THR A 356 19.45 -6.89 -14.02
N LEU A 357 18.73 -8.02 -13.92
CA LEU A 357 19.32 -9.36 -14.01
C LEU A 357 19.92 -9.64 -15.39
N ALA A 358 19.31 -9.13 -16.47
CA ALA A 358 19.86 -9.26 -17.81
C ALA A 358 21.21 -8.54 -17.98
N SER A 359 21.51 -7.53 -17.15
CA SER A 359 22.80 -6.84 -17.18
C SER A 359 23.95 -7.54 -16.42
N ILE A 360 23.66 -8.59 -15.64
CA ILE A 360 24.66 -9.28 -14.78
C ILE A 360 25.10 -10.66 -15.31
N GLY A 361 24.85 -10.95 -16.59
CA GLY A 361 25.32 -12.14 -17.30
C GLY A 361 24.51 -13.40 -17.01
#